data_AF-A0A5B2VHT0-F1
#
_entry.id   AF-A0A5B2VHT0-F1
#
_cell.length_a   1.000
_cell.length_b   1.000
_cell.length_c   1.000
_cell.angle_alpha   90.00
_cell.angle_beta   90.00
_cell.angle_gamma   90.00
#
_symmetry.space_group_name_H-M   'P 1'
#
loop_
_entity.id
_entity.type
_entity.pdbx_description
1 polymer ?
#
loop_
_entity_poly.entity_id
_entity_poly.type
_entity_poly.pdbx_seq_one_letter_code
_entity_poly.pdbx_strand_id
1 'polypeptide(L)' 'MLTADEGAFDDAMHLAGSHGLQIWDAVILATAAGAGCALLLSEDMQDGFVWRGVTIANPFAATVHPLLADRLKGRRPL' A
#
# COMPACT_ATOMS: atom_id res chain seq x y z
N MET A 1 15.20 4.29 5.02
CA MET A 1 14.28 5.45 5.00
C MET A 1 13.48 5.33 3.71
N LEU A 2 12.14 5.34 3.79
CA LEU A 2 11.29 5.41 2.60
C LEU A 2 11.45 6.82 2.02
N THR A 3 12.01 6.94 0.82
CA THR A 3 12.16 8.22 0.11
C THR A 3 11.43 8.11 -1.22
N ALA A 4 10.54 9.06 -1.51
CA ALA A 4 10.01 9.20 -2.86
C ALA A 4 11.10 9.84 -3.73
N ASP A 5 11.59 9.10 -4.71
CA ASP A 5 12.54 9.58 -5.70
C ASP A 5 11.83 9.86 -7.04
N GLU A 6 12.60 10.23 -8.06
CA GLU A 6 12.09 10.52 -9.40
C GLU A 6 11.36 9.31 -10.00
N GLY A 7 11.87 8.10 -9.79
CA GLY A 7 11.24 6.86 -10.28
C GLY A 7 9.88 6.62 -9.62
N ALA A 8 9.77 6.84 -8.31
CA ALA A 8 8.50 6.75 -7.61
C ALA A 8 7.47 7.78 -8.12
N PHE A 9 7.91 8.95 -8.58
CA PHE A 9 7.02 9.97 -9.12
C PHE A 9 6.50 9.62 -10.52
N ASP A 10 7.35 9.08 -11.40
CA ASP A 10 6.92 8.58 -12.72
C ASP A 10 5.89 7.46 -12.58
N ASP A 11 6.18 6.50 -11.70
CA ASP A 11 5.26 5.42 -11.34
C ASP A 11 3.91 5.95 -10.80
N ALA A 12 3.95 6.99 -9.96
CA ALA A 12 2.76 7.61 -9.41
C ALA A 12 1.92 8.31 -10.49
N MET A 13 2.54 8.97 -11.46
CA MET A 13 1.84 9.56 -12.60
C MET A 13 1.14 8.50 -13.45
N HIS A 14 1.81 7.38 -13.70
CA HIS A 14 1.20 6.23 -14.36
C HIS A 14 0.02 5.67 -13.56
N LEU A 15 0.17 5.47 -12.25
CA LEU A 15 -0.89 5.00 -11.35
C LEU A 15 -2.11 5.94 -11.33
N ALA A 16 -1.89 7.24 -11.20
CA ALA A 16 -2.96 8.24 -11.20
C ALA A 16 -3.74 8.24 -12.52
N GLY A 17 -3.04 8.17 -13.65
CA GLY A 17 -3.67 8.15 -14.98
C GLY A 17 -4.37 6.82 -15.33
N SER A 18 -3.82 5.69 -14.92
CA SER A 18 -4.34 4.36 -15.29
C SER A 18 -5.35 3.77 -14.31
N HIS A 19 -5.28 4.15 -13.03
CA HIS A 19 -6.11 3.59 -11.96
C HIS A 19 -6.94 4.65 -11.23
N GLY A 20 -6.88 5.93 -11.64
CA GLY A 20 -7.69 7.01 -11.07
C GLY A 20 -7.35 7.38 -9.62
N LEU A 21 -6.17 6.97 -9.13
CA LEU A 21 -5.70 7.32 -7.80
C LEU A 21 -5.42 8.82 -7.69
N GLN A 22 -5.67 9.39 -6.51
CA GLN A 22 -5.17 10.74 -6.20
C GLN A 22 -3.64 10.71 -6.22
N ILE A 23 -3.02 11.78 -6.71
CA ILE A 23 -1.57 11.79 -6.96
C ILE A 23 -0.75 11.44 -5.72
N TRP A 24 -1.15 11.89 -4.53
CA TRP A 24 -0.43 11.59 -3.30
C TRP A 24 -0.59 10.14 -2.84
N ASP A 25 -1.77 9.55 -3.04
CA ASP A 25 -1.99 8.12 -2.79
C ASP A 25 -1.13 7.27 -3.75
N ALA A 26 -1.02 7.70 -5.00
CA ALA A 26 -0.17 7.06 -6.00
C ALA A 26 1.32 7.15 -5.63
N VAL A 27 1.80 8.30 -5.12
CA VAL A 27 3.18 8.47 -4.64
C VAL A 27 3.47 7.55 -3.45
N ILE A 28 2.54 7.47 -2.48
CA ILE A 28 2.71 6.59 -1.31
C ILE A 28 2.81 5.14 -1.75
N LEU A 29 1.93 4.69 -2.66
CA LEU A 29 1.94 3.32 -3.18
C LEU A 29 3.20 3.02 -3.99
N ALA A 30 3.62 3.94 -4.86
CA ALA A 30 4.84 3.84 -5.65
C ALA A 30 6.09 3.72 -4.78
N THR A 31 6.17 4.56 -3.75
CA THR A 31 7.28 4.54 -2.79
C THR A 31 7.30 3.25 -1.98
N ALA A 32 6.13 2.76 -1.53
CA ALA A 32 6.03 1.49 -0.81
C ALA A 32 6.49 0.31 -1.68
N ALA A 33 6.11 0.29 -2.96
CA ALA A 33 6.54 -0.74 -3.89
C ALA A 33 8.05 -0.67 -4.18
N GLY A 34 8.59 0.54 -4.38
CA GLY A 34 10.03 0.76 -4.57
C GLY A 34 10.88 0.29 -3.38
N ALA A 35 10.34 0.39 -2.16
CA ALA A 35 10.97 -0.13 -0.95
C ALA A 35 10.75 -1.64 -0.71
N GLY A 36 10.03 -2.33 -1.59
CA GLY A 36 9.75 -3.76 -1.44
C GLY A 36 8.77 -4.09 -0.32
N CYS A 37 7.90 -3.15 0.07
CA CYS A 37 6.85 -3.43 1.04
C CYS A 37 5.85 -4.45 0.46
N ALA A 38 5.39 -5.39 1.28
CA ALA A 38 4.34 -6.34 0.88
C ALA A 38 2.93 -5.83 1.21
N LEU A 39 2.81 -4.85 2.11
CA LEU A 39 1.54 -4.38 2.64
C LEU A 39 1.61 -2.86 2.88
N LEU A 40 0.60 -2.14 2.40
CA LEU A 40 0.34 -0.73 2.70
C LEU A 40 -0.97 -0.64 3.47
N LEU A 41 -0.93 -0.09 4.69
CA LEU A 41 -2.14 0.09 5.49
C LEU A 41 -2.77 1.45 5.19
N SER A 42 -4.04 1.45 4.80
CA SER A 42 -4.78 2.68 4.53
C SER A 42 -6.28 2.47 4.74
N GLU A 43 -6.91 3.39 5.45
CA GLU A 43 -8.36 3.43 5.65
C GLU A 43 -9.10 3.95 4.41
N ASP A 44 -8.51 4.95 3.76
CA ASP A 44 -9.17 5.72 2.70
C ASP A 44 -8.93 5.16 1.29
N MET A 45 -7.93 4.28 1.14
CA MET A 45 -7.62 3.66 -0.16
C MET A 45 -8.41 2.36 -0.36
N GLN A 46 -8.47 1.92 -1.62
CA GLN A 46 -9.17 0.70 -2.04
C GLN A 46 -8.57 -0.54 -1.37
N ASP A 47 -9.26 -1.08 -0.36
CA ASP A 47 -8.91 -2.34 0.30
C ASP A 47 -8.79 -3.49 -0.72
N GLY A 48 -7.72 -4.28 -0.60
CA GLY A 48 -7.43 -5.41 -1.49
C GLY A 48 -6.81 -5.03 -2.84
N PHE A 49 -6.61 -3.73 -3.15
CA PHE A 49 -5.88 -3.34 -4.35
C PHE A 49 -4.43 -3.81 -4.29
N VAL A 50 -3.92 -4.33 -5.41
CA VAL A 50 -2.56 -4.86 -5.49
C VAL A 50 -1.82 -4.20 -6.64
N TRP A 51 -0.63 -3.66 -6.35
CA TRP A 51 0.24 -3.10 -7.37
C TRP A 51 1.71 -3.39 -7.04
N ARG A 52 2.42 -3.96 -8.02
CA ARG A 52 3.84 -4.37 -7.91
C ARG A 52 4.19 -5.12 -6.61
N GLY A 53 3.29 -5.99 -6.17
CA GLY A 53 3.48 -6.84 -4.97
C GLY A 53 3.12 -6.18 -3.65
N VAL A 54 2.74 -4.90 -3.63
CA VAL A 54 2.15 -4.23 -2.46
C VAL A 54 0.65 -4.48 -2.47
N THR A 55 0.11 -5.00 -1.38
CA THR A 55 -1.34 -5.05 -1.15
C THR A 55 -1.77 -3.89 -0.25
N ILE A 56 -2.80 -3.16 -0.64
CA ILE A 56 -3.48 -2.21 0.24
C ILE A 56 -4.42 -2.98 1.15
N ALA A 57 -4.31 -2.76 2.46
CA ALA A 57 -5.21 -3.35 3.44
C ALA A 57 -5.76 -2.27 4.39
N ASN A 58 -7.08 -2.21 4.49
CA ASN A 58 -7.76 -1.36 5.46
C ASN A 58 -7.78 -2.07 6.82
N PRO A 59 -7.10 -1.52 7.85
CA PRO A 59 -7.05 -2.14 9.17
C PRO A 59 -8.40 -2.13 9.92
N PHE A 60 -9.37 -1.35 9.44
CA PHE A 60 -10.72 -1.23 9.97
C PHE A 60 -11.78 -1.93 9.11
N ALA A 61 -11.38 -2.65 8.06
CA ALA A 61 -12.29 -3.47 7.26
C ALA A 61 -13.01 -4.51 8.14
N ALA A 62 -14.28 -4.78 7.84
CA ALA A 62 -15.08 -5.75 8.59
C ALA A 62 -14.46 -7.15 8.58
N THR A 63 -13.70 -7.48 7.53
CA THR A 63 -12.87 -8.68 7.43
C THR A 63 -11.41 -8.26 7.31
N VAL A 64 -10.58 -8.66 8.28
CA VAL A 64 -9.14 -8.35 8.26
C VAL A 64 -8.47 -9.07 7.09
N HIS A 65 -7.71 -8.33 6.28
CA HIS A 65 -6.98 -8.92 5.18
C HIS A 65 -6.02 -10.04 5.67
N PRO A 66 -5.94 -11.22 5.01
CA PRO A 66 -5.13 -12.35 5.48
C PRO A 66 -3.66 -12.01 5.73
N LEU A 67 -3.05 -11.19 4.85
CA LEU A 67 -1.66 -10.73 5.03
C LEU A 67 -1.49 -9.90 6.31
N LEU A 68 -2.49 -9.10 6.69
CA LEU A 68 -2.44 -8.33 7.94
C LEU A 68 -2.63 -9.28 9.14
N ALA A 69 -3.60 -10.20 9.06
CA ALA A 69 -3.84 -11.19 10.12
C ALA A 69 -2.59 -12.02 10.44
N ASP A 70 -1.87 -12.48 9.43
CA ASP A 70 -0.63 -13.25 9.61
C ASP A 70 0.48 -12.45 10.30
N ARG A 71 0.58 -11.14 10.03
CA ARG A 71 1.53 -10.25 10.71
C ARG A 71 1.14 -9.97 12.16
N LEU A 72 -0.16 -9.97 12.47
CA LEU A 72 -0.66 -9.80 13.84
C LEU A 72 -0.46 -11.06 14.69
N LYS A 73 -0.61 -12.26 14.12
CA LYS A 73 -0.39 -13.55 14.84
C LYS A 73 1.01 -13.68 15.45
N GLY A 74 2.03 -13.04 14.86
CA GLY A 74 3.40 -13.02 15.37
C GLY A 74 3.63 -12.12 16.58
N ARG A 75 2.66 -11.27 16.95
CA ARG A 75 2.72 -10.36 18.10
C ARG A 75 1.86 -10.94 19.22
N ARG A 76 2.48 -11.72 20.12
CA ARG A 76 1.84 -12.14 21.37
C ARG A 76 1.35 -10.87 22.10
N PRO A 77 0.05 -10.71 22.39
CA PRO A 77 -0.40 -9.60 23.22
C PRO A 77 0.21 -9.76 24.62
N LEU A 78 0.70 -8.66 25.20
CA LEU A 78 1.07 -8.57 26.63
C LEU A 78 -0.17 -8.77 27.50
#